data_AF-A0A957TL29-F1
#
_entry.id   AF-A0A957TL29-F1
#
_cell.length_a   1.000
_cell.length_b   1.000
_cell.length_c   1.000
_cell.angle_alpha   90.00
_cell.angle_beta   90.00
_cell.angle_gamma   90.00
#
_symmetry.space_group_name_H-M   'P 1'
#
loop_
_entity.id
_entity.type
_entity.pdbx_description
1 polymer ?
#
loop_
_entity_poly.entity_id
_entity_poly.type
_entity_poly.pdbx_seq_one_letter_code
_entity_poly.pdbx_strand_id
1 'polypeptide(L)'
;MADVTQANNIAQANKRITLLAILAVALLLRIGAALYLGNTVSGLSGANDEITYSMLGHRFATGHGMTFPEPWYPWIAADAPQSYFSYTFSLFIAGIYKLFG
;
A
#
# COMPACT_ATOMS: atom_id res chain seq x y z
N MET A 1 -4.33 23.16 41.58
CA MET A 1 -4.38 23.34 40.10
C MET A 1 -3.17 22.71 39.39
N ALA A 2 -1.93 22.85 39.87
CA ALA A 2 -0.75 22.23 39.23
C ALA A 2 -0.76 20.68 39.18
N ASP A 3 -1.28 20.03 40.22
CA ASP A 3 -1.32 18.56 40.36
C ASP A 3 -2.20 17.87 39.30
N VAL A 4 -3.38 18.45 39.01
CA VAL A 4 -4.31 17.93 37.98
C VAL A 4 -3.70 18.04 36.58
N THR A 5 -2.98 19.12 36.29
CA THR A 5 -2.29 19.31 35.00
C THR A 5 -1.17 18.28 34.82
N GLN A 6 -0.40 18.00 35.88
CA GLN A 6 0.68 17.02 35.85
C GLN A 6 0.14 15.59 35.65
N ALA A 7 -0.92 15.20 36.36
CA ALA A 7 -1.59 13.91 36.19
C ALA A 7 -2.13 13.70 34.76
N ASN A 8 -2.73 14.75 34.17
CA ASN A 8 -3.21 14.70 32.78
C ASN A 8 -2.07 14.52 31.78
N ASN A 9 -0.94 15.20 31.97
CA ASN A 9 0.21 15.06 31.08
C ASN A 9 0.81 13.64 31.10
N ILE A 10 0.90 13.01 32.27
CA ILE A 10 1.37 11.63 32.42
C ILE A 10 0.40 10.65 31.74
N ALA A 11 -0.91 10.80 31.97
CA ALA A 11 -1.92 9.97 31.33
C ALA A 11 -1.89 10.10 29.80
N GLN A 12 -1.68 11.31 29.27
CA GLN A 12 -1.53 11.54 27.82
C GLN A 12 -0.23 10.96 27.27
N ALA A 13 0.89 11.08 27.99
CA ALA A 13 2.15 10.45 27.60
C ALA A 13 2.01 8.93 27.54
N ASN A 14 1.34 8.31 28.51
CA ASN A 14 1.07 6.88 28.52
C ASN A 14 0.22 6.45 27.33
N LYS A 15 -0.84 7.21 26.99
CA LYS A 15 -1.64 6.96 25.79
C LYS A 15 -0.81 7.03 24.50
N ARG A 16 0.06 8.04 24.38
CA ARG A 16 0.97 8.17 23.22
C ARG A 16 1.92 6.98 23.12
N ILE A 17 2.53 6.57 24.22
CA ILE A 17 3.43 5.41 24.26
C ILE A 17 2.68 4.15 23.84
N THR A 18 1.47 3.93 24.37
CA THR A 18 0.64 2.78 23.98
C THR A 18 0.30 2.80 22.50
N LEU A 19 -0.09 3.95 21.94
CA LEU A 19 -0.36 4.07 20.49
C LEU A 19 0.88 3.79 19.65
N LEU A 20 2.04 4.33 20.04
CA LEU A 20 3.31 4.08 19.35
C LEU A 20 3.69 2.60 19.42
N ALA A 21 3.49 1.95 20.56
CA ALA A 21 3.72 0.52 20.71
C ALA A 21 2.81 -0.30 19.78
N ILE A 22 1.52 0.04 19.71
CA ILE A 22 0.57 -0.61 18.78
C ILE A 22 1.01 -0.42 17.33
N LEU A 23 1.39 0.79 16.94
CA LEU A 23 1.87 1.09 15.58
C LEU A 23 3.17 0.33 15.26
N ALA A 24 4.11 0.27 16.20
CA ALA A 24 5.36 -0.46 16.04
C ALA A 24 5.12 -1.96 15.85
N VAL A 25 4.29 -2.58 16.69
CA VAL A 25 3.91 -3.99 16.55
C VAL A 25 3.20 -4.23 15.22
N ALA A 26 2.25 -3.37 14.85
CA ALA A 26 1.52 -3.47 13.59
C ALA A 26 2.43 -3.36 12.35
N LEU A 27 3.46 -2.51 12.40
CA LEU A 27 4.46 -2.38 11.35
C LEU A 27 5.37 -3.61 11.28
N LEU A 28 5.91 -4.06 12.42
CA LEU A 28 6.80 -5.22 12.49
C LEU A 28 6.10 -6.48 11.97
N LEU A 29 4.83 -6.69 12.32
CA LEU A 29 4.04 -7.81 11.81
C LEU A 29 3.86 -7.75 10.29
N ARG A 30 3.61 -6.56 9.71
CA ARG A 30 3.47 -6.38 8.25
C ARG A 30 4.79 -6.61 7.51
N ILE A 31 5.90 -6.11 8.05
CA ILE A 31 7.23 -6.34 7.48
C ILE A 31 7.57 -7.84 7.57
N GLY A 32 7.33 -8.48 8.71
CA GLY A 32 7.55 -9.91 8.89
C GLY A 32 6.72 -10.75 7.92
N ALA A 33 5.45 -10.40 7.71
CA ALA A 33 4.59 -11.07 6.73
C ALA A 33 5.12 -10.88 5.29
N ALA A 34 5.54 -9.68 4.92
CA ALA A 34 6.10 -9.41 3.59
C ALA A 34 7.38 -10.23 3.34
N LEU A 35 8.29 -10.31 4.33
CA LEU A 35 9.50 -11.12 4.24
C LEU A 35 9.19 -12.63 4.17
N TYR A 36 8.18 -13.09 4.91
CA TYR A 36 7.79 -14.50 4.94
C TYR A 36 7.09 -14.95 3.64
N LEU A 37 6.19 -14.12 3.10
CA LEU A 37 5.46 -14.41 1.86
C LEU A 37 6.32 -14.19 0.60
N GLY A 38 7.35 -13.35 0.69
CA GLY A 38 8.26 -13.07 -0.41
C GLY A 38 7.61 -12.25 -1.53
N ASN A 39 8.14 -12.38 -2.75
CA ASN A 39 7.74 -11.55 -3.90
C ASN A 39 6.70 -12.20 -4.81
N THR A 40 6.35 -13.47 -4.60
CA THR A 40 5.44 -14.21 -5.48
C THR A 40 4.03 -14.18 -4.90
N VAL A 41 3.19 -13.33 -5.48
CA VAL A 41 1.77 -13.22 -5.10
C VAL A 41 0.92 -14.13 -5.99
N SER A 42 1.23 -15.42 -6.06
CA SER A 42 0.47 -16.38 -6.88
C SER A 42 -0.26 -17.40 -6.00
N GLY A 43 -1.56 -17.57 -6.19
CA GLY A 43 -2.34 -18.64 -5.55
C GLY A 43 -3.03 -18.29 -4.24
N LEU A 44 -2.97 -17.04 -3.77
CA LEU A 44 -3.79 -16.56 -2.65
C LEU A 44 -5.10 -15.95 -3.15
N SER A 45 -6.22 -16.32 -2.52
CA SER A 45 -7.50 -15.64 -2.76
C SER A 45 -7.37 -14.14 -2.43
N GLY A 46 -7.74 -13.27 -3.36
CA GLY A 46 -7.60 -11.81 -3.22
C GLY A 46 -6.29 -11.21 -3.77
N ALA A 47 -5.31 -12.04 -4.16
CA ALA A 47 -4.04 -11.58 -4.74
C ALA A 47 -4.21 -10.82 -6.07
N ASN A 48 -5.32 -11.01 -6.77
CA ASN A 48 -5.57 -10.39 -8.07
C ASN A 48 -5.56 -8.86 -8.01
N ASP A 49 -6.07 -8.28 -6.92
CA ASP A 49 -6.06 -6.82 -6.75
C ASP A 49 -4.62 -6.30 -6.58
N GLU A 50 -3.80 -7.02 -5.80
CA GLU A 50 -2.39 -6.68 -5.62
C GLU A 50 -1.61 -6.76 -6.94
N ILE A 51 -1.79 -7.83 -7.70
CA ILE A 51 -1.18 -8.00 -9.02
C ILE A 51 -1.60 -6.86 -9.95
N THR A 52 -2.90 -6.54 -9.97
CA THR A 52 -3.46 -5.51 -10.85
C THR A 52 -2.91 -4.13 -10.52
N TYR A 53 -2.89 -3.75 -9.24
CA TYR A 53 -2.39 -2.45 -8.81
C TYR A 53 -0.86 -2.33 -8.90
N SER A 54 -0.13 -3.42 -8.68
CA SER A 54 1.31 -3.51 -8.95
C SER A 54 1.60 -3.23 -10.43
N MET A 55 0.87 -3.90 -11.35
CA MET A 55 1.00 -3.68 -12.79
C MET A 55 0.69 -2.23 -13.18
N LEU A 56 -0.42 -1.67 -12.69
CA LEU A 56 -0.76 -0.27 -12.98
C LEU A 56 0.27 0.71 -12.43
N GLY A 57 0.76 0.50 -11.20
CA GLY A 57 1.82 1.31 -10.61
C GLY A 57 3.09 1.30 -11.48
N HIS A 58 3.48 0.12 -11.97
CA HIS A 58 4.61 -0.02 -12.90
C HIS A 58 4.36 0.70 -14.24
N ARG A 59 3.17 0.57 -14.82
CA ARG A 59 2.79 1.21 -16.09
C ARG A 59 2.78 2.73 -15.98
N PHE A 60 2.30 3.27 -14.88
CA PHE A 60 2.42 4.70 -14.57
C PHE A 60 3.87 5.14 -14.38
N ALA A 61 4.66 4.40 -13.60
CA ALA A 61 6.07 4.73 -13.35
C ALA A 61 6.89 4.71 -14.65
N THR A 62 6.51 3.91 -15.64
CA THR A 62 7.15 3.81 -16.95
C THR A 62 6.54 4.71 -18.03
N GLY A 63 5.49 5.50 -17.70
CA GLY A 63 4.90 6.49 -18.61
C GLY A 63 3.75 6.00 -19.50
N HIS A 64 3.24 4.78 -19.30
CA HIS A 64 2.16 4.19 -20.08
C HIS A 64 0.74 4.56 -19.59
N GLY A 65 0.60 5.16 -18.41
CA GLY A 65 -0.69 5.56 -17.83
C GLY A 65 -1.55 4.39 -17.34
N MET A 66 -2.88 4.57 -17.30
CA MET A 66 -3.84 3.51 -16.93
C MET A 66 -4.07 2.52 -18.07
N THR A 67 -3.05 1.70 -18.35
CA THR A 67 -3.08 0.71 -19.42
C THR A 67 -2.46 -0.60 -18.94
N PHE A 68 -2.80 -1.72 -19.59
CA PHE A 68 -2.21 -3.03 -19.30
C PHE A 68 -1.47 -3.59 -20.52
N PRO A 69 -0.28 -4.20 -20.33
CA PRO A 69 0.58 -4.62 -21.44
C PRO A 69 0.01 -5.84 -22.19
N GLU A 70 -0.99 -6.48 -21.61
CA GLU A 70 -1.73 -7.59 -22.16
C GLU A 70 -3.24 -7.35 -22.03
N PRO A 71 -4.08 -8.13 -22.75
CA PRO A 71 -5.54 -8.08 -22.61
C PRO A 71 -5.98 -8.51 -21.21
N TRP A 72 -5.94 -7.58 -20.25
CA TRP A 72 -6.35 -7.81 -18.85
C TRP A 72 -7.82 -8.24 -18.73
N TYR A 73 -8.63 -7.80 -19.69
CA TYR A 73 -9.99 -8.26 -19.91
C TYR A 73 -10.13 -8.76 -21.36
N PRO A 74 -10.95 -9.81 -21.61
CA PRO A 74 -11.13 -10.38 -22.95
C PRO A 74 -11.56 -9.40 -24.04
N TRP A 75 -12.21 -8.30 -23.66
CA TRP A 75 -12.77 -7.30 -24.57
C TRP A 75 -11.95 -6.00 -24.66
N ILE A 76 -10.76 -5.95 -24.03
CA ILE A 76 -9.91 -4.75 -24.04
C ILE A 76 -8.54 -5.10 -24.61
N ALA A 77 -8.13 -4.40 -25.66
CA ALA A 77 -6.82 -4.58 -26.26
C ALA A 77 -5.70 -4.17 -25.28
N ALA A 78 -4.52 -4.77 -25.43
CA ALA A 78 -3.31 -4.30 -24.78
C ALA A 78 -3.05 -2.81 -25.09
N ASP A 79 -2.47 -2.10 -24.13
CA ASP A 79 -2.19 -0.66 -24.18
C ASP A 79 -3.43 0.26 -24.34
N ALA A 80 -4.64 -0.29 -24.42
CA ALA A 80 -5.85 0.53 -24.43
C ALA A 80 -6.05 1.19 -23.06
N PRO A 81 -6.44 2.49 -23.02
CA PRO A 81 -6.71 3.20 -21.78
C PRO A 81 -7.93 2.62 -21.06
N GLN A 82 -7.82 2.46 -19.74
CA GLN A 82 -8.88 1.90 -18.88
C GLN A 82 -9.17 2.80 -17.68
N SER A 83 -10.40 2.75 -17.16
CA SER A 83 -10.85 3.54 -16.00
C SER A 83 -11.51 2.71 -14.91
N TYR A 84 -11.36 1.38 -14.94
CA TYR A 84 -11.98 0.47 -13.96
C TYR A 84 -11.31 0.48 -12.58
N PHE A 85 -10.12 1.08 -12.48
CA PHE A 85 -9.27 1.07 -11.30
C PHE A 85 -9.05 2.48 -10.75
N SER A 86 -8.69 2.56 -9.47
CA SER A 86 -8.40 3.84 -8.83
C SER A 86 -7.15 4.48 -9.42
N TYR A 87 -7.33 5.61 -10.10
CA TYR A 87 -6.25 6.42 -10.66
C TYR A 87 -5.28 6.89 -9.56
N THR A 88 -5.82 7.46 -8.48
CA THR A 88 -5.02 8.01 -7.36
C THR A 88 -4.19 6.94 -6.67
N PHE A 89 -4.77 5.76 -6.43
CA PHE A 89 -4.03 4.67 -5.79
C PHE A 89 -2.93 4.12 -6.71
N SER A 90 -3.20 3.98 -8.00
CA SER A 90 -2.20 3.57 -8.99
C SER A 90 -1.05 4.57 -9.09
N LEU A 91 -1.34 5.87 -9.09
CA LEU A 91 -0.32 6.92 -9.04
C LEU A 91 0.51 6.89 -7.76
N PHE A 92 -0.12 6.62 -6.61
CA PHE A 92 0.59 6.48 -5.35
C PHE A 92 1.62 5.34 -5.40
N ILE A 93 1.22 4.17 -5.90
CA ILE A 93 2.14 3.03 -6.10
C ILE A 93 3.23 3.37 -7.11
N ALA A 94 2.89 4.07 -8.19
CA ALA A 94 3.89 4.53 -9.16
C ALA A 94 4.95 5.43 -8.52
N GLY A 95 4.54 6.31 -7.58
CA GLY A 95 5.47 7.10 -6.77
C GLY A 95 6.41 6.24 -5.94
N ILE A 96 5.89 5.18 -5.30
CA ILE A 96 6.72 4.20 -4.57
C ILE A 96 7.72 3.53 -5.52
N TYR A 97 7.28 3.04 -6.67
CA TYR A 97 8.16 2.39 -7.65
C TYR A 97 9.19 3.34 -8.26
N LYS A 98 8.88 4.64 -8.38
CA LYS A 98 9.87 5.65 -8.78
C LYS A 98 10.95 5.89 -7.72
N LEU A 99 10.61 5.75 -6.43
CA LEU A 99 11.54 6.00 -5.32
C LEU A 99 12.40 4.79 -4.96
N PHE A 100 11.83 3.59 -5.05
CA PHE A 100 12.45 2.35 -4.57
C PHE A 100 12.75 1.32 -5.66
N GLY A 101 12.44 1.64 -6.93
CA GLY A 101 12.59 0.74 -8.07
C GLY A 101 14.00 0.23 -8.27
#